data_AF-A0A6B9YUJ9-F1
#
_entry.id   AF-A0A6B9YUJ9-F1
#
_cell.length_a   1.000
_cell.length_b   1.000
_cell.length_c   1.000
_cell.angle_alpha   90.00
_cell.angle_beta   90.00
_cell.angle_gamma   90.00
#
_symmetry.space_group_name_H-M   'P 1'
#
loop_
_entity.id
_entity.type
_entity.pdbx_description
1 polymer ?
#
loop_
_entity_poly.entity_id
_entity_poly.type
_entity_poly.pdbx_seq_one_letter_code
_entity_poly.pdbx_strand_id
1 'polypeptide(L)'
;MTKPVMGAPAGLNLLMDGSQGVLYANVGSHLDNETKKTLAPGQVITIKGVVRSFNGTNYLLVRELTLGQQTLKVRGIHGMPAKINSTASTQGNRPRGKNAAVGGAQ
;
A
#
# COMPACT_ATOMS: atom_id res chain seq x y z
N MET A 1 -1.73 -22.87 -4.31
CA MET A 1 -0.59 -22.33 -3.52
C MET A 1 0.59 -22.13 -4.46
N THR A 2 0.89 -20.89 -4.86
CA THR A 2 2.08 -20.57 -5.68
C THR A 2 3.32 -20.63 -4.80
N LYS A 3 4.28 -21.49 -5.14
CA LYS A 3 5.56 -21.59 -4.41
C LYS A 3 6.30 -20.25 -4.50
N PRO A 4 6.89 -19.75 -3.39
CA PRO A 4 7.71 -18.56 -3.46
C PRO A 4 8.90 -18.81 -4.39
N VAL A 5 9.11 -17.92 -5.36
CA VAL A 5 10.29 -17.96 -6.23
C VAL A 5 11.50 -17.63 -5.38
N MET A 6 12.49 -18.52 -5.36
CA MET A 6 13.71 -18.36 -4.55
C MET A 6 14.42 -17.06 -4.94
N GLY A 7 14.55 -16.14 -3.98
CA GLY A 7 15.11 -14.80 -4.20
C GLY A 7 14.13 -13.68 -4.48
N ALA A 8 12.83 -13.97 -4.62
CA ALA A 8 11.83 -12.94 -4.74
C ALA A 8 11.74 -12.13 -3.42
N PRO A 9 11.46 -10.82 -3.49
CA PRO A 9 11.16 -10.04 -2.31
C PRO A 9 9.96 -10.63 -1.55
N ALA A 10 10.05 -10.65 -0.22
CA ALA A 10 9.03 -11.21 0.64
C ALA A 10 7.66 -10.50 0.47
N GLY A 11 6.58 -11.25 0.68
CA GLY A 11 5.20 -10.77 0.56
C GLY A 11 4.53 -11.15 -0.75
N LEU A 12 3.48 -10.42 -1.11
CA LEU A 12 2.70 -10.67 -2.32
C LEU A 12 3.41 -10.07 -3.55
N ASN A 13 3.64 -10.92 -4.54
CA ASN A 13 4.22 -10.55 -5.83
C ASN A 13 3.17 -10.77 -6.91
N LEU A 14 2.88 -9.72 -7.68
CA LEU A 14 1.94 -9.71 -8.79
C LEU A 14 2.73 -9.75 -10.10
N LEU A 15 2.32 -10.59 -11.03
CA LEU A 15 2.74 -10.49 -12.43
C LEU A 15 1.75 -9.55 -13.12
N MET A 16 2.25 -8.51 -13.78
CA MET A 16 1.41 -7.51 -14.43
C MET A 16 1.90 -7.26 -15.84
N ASP A 17 0.95 -6.97 -16.73
CA ASP A 17 1.21 -6.42 -18.04
C ASP A 17 0.95 -4.90 -17.99
N GLY A 18 1.85 -4.11 -18.55
CA GLY A 18 1.83 -2.66 -18.45
C GLY A 18 2.54 -1.98 -19.61
N SER A 19 2.63 -0.64 -19.57
CA SER A 19 3.18 0.16 -20.68
C SER A 19 4.65 -0.12 -20.99
N GLN A 20 5.40 -0.68 -20.03
CA GLN A 20 6.80 -1.08 -20.20
C GLN A 20 6.96 -2.59 -20.44
N GLY A 21 5.86 -3.29 -20.72
CA GLY A 21 5.78 -4.74 -20.84
C GLY A 21 5.47 -5.44 -19.52
N VAL A 22 5.74 -6.74 -19.49
CA VAL A 22 5.45 -7.59 -18.34
C VAL A 22 6.48 -7.37 -17.24
N LEU A 23 6.02 -7.13 -16.01
CA LEU A 23 6.88 -6.98 -14.84
C LEU A 23 6.30 -7.62 -13.58
N TYR A 24 7.18 -7.94 -12.63
CA TYR A 24 6.75 -8.29 -11.27
C TYR A 24 6.60 -7.03 -10.41
N ALA A 25 5.45 -6.86 -9.76
CA ALA A 25 5.29 -5.89 -8.67
C ALA A 25 5.21 -6.58 -7.32
N ASN A 26 6.05 -6.13 -6.39
CA ASN A 26 5.94 -6.55 -5.01
C ASN A 26 5.18 -5.51 -4.18
N VAL A 27 4.01 -5.91 -3.68
CA VAL A 27 3.13 -5.10 -2.85
C VAL A 27 3.28 -5.39 -1.34
N GLY A 28 4.32 -6.13 -0.96
CA GLY A 28 4.67 -6.39 0.44
C GLY A 28 3.76 -7.40 1.15
N SER A 29 4.02 -7.61 2.44
CA SER A 29 3.33 -8.57 3.31
C SER A 29 2.09 -8.00 4.01
N HIS A 30 2.06 -6.69 4.21
CA HIS A 30 1.11 -6.06 5.14
C HIS A 30 -0.22 -5.63 4.52
N LEU A 31 -0.52 -6.00 3.28
CA LEU A 31 -1.84 -5.73 2.70
C LEU A 31 -2.97 -6.40 3.50
N ASP A 32 -4.07 -5.68 3.69
CA ASP A 32 -5.25 -6.20 4.38
C ASP A 32 -5.96 -7.23 3.50
N ASN A 33 -6.80 -8.05 4.11
CA ASN A 33 -7.43 -9.17 3.41
C ASN A 33 -8.45 -8.71 2.37
N GLU A 34 -9.10 -7.55 2.57
CA GLU A 34 -10.06 -7.03 1.59
C GLU A 34 -9.34 -6.58 0.32
N THR A 35 -8.26 -5.82 0.47
CA THR A 35 -7.39 -5.39 -0.62
C THR A 35 -6.77 -6.57 -1.35
N LYS A 36 -6.35 -7.61 -0.64
CA LYS A 36 -5.85 -8.84 -1.29
C LYS A 36 -6.91 -9.52 -2.15
N LYS A 37 -8.19 -9.48 -1.74
CA LYS A 37 -9.30 -10.05 -2.52
C LYS A 37 -9.64 -9.21 -3.74
N THR A 38 -9.47 -7.89 -3.67
CA THR A 38 -9.71 -7.01 -4.83
C THR A 38 -8.58 -7.10 -5.86
N LEU A 39 -7.36 -7.47 -5.45
CA LEU A 39 -6.24 -7.79 -6.34
C LEU A 39 -6.41 -9.16 -7.02
N ALA A 40 -7.38 -9.26 -7.93
CA ALA A 40 -7.65 -10.45 -8.73
C ALA A 40 -7.06 -10.35 -10.16
N PRO A 41 -6.76 -11.47 -10.83
CA PRO A 41 -6.37 -11.46 -12.25
C PRO A 41 -7.38 -10.71 -13.12
N GLY A 42 -6.88 -9.94 -14.10
CA GLY A 42 -7.71 -9.12 -15.00
C GLY A 42 -8.10 -7.75 -14.44
N GLN A 43 -7.79 -7.44 -13.18
CA GLN A 43 -8.02 -6.11 -12.62
C GLN A 43 -7.02 -5.09 -13.13
N VAL A 44 -7.53 -3.90 -13.45
CA VAL A 44 -6.70 -2.74 -13.82
C VAL A 44 -6.42 -1.93 -12.56
N ILE A 45 -5.13 -1.75 -12.26
CA ILE A 45 -4.65 -1.03 -11.09
C ILE A 45 -3.60 0.00 -11.50
N THR A 46 -3.47 1.05 -10.71
CA THR A 46 -2.34 2.00 -10.86
C THR A 46 -1.38 1.82 -9.72
N ILE A 47 -0.09 1.81 -10.01
CA ILE A 47 0.95 1.61 -9.01
C ILE A 47 2.08 2.60 -9.23
N LYS A 48 2.72 3.01 -8.13
CA LYS A 48 3.97 3.77 -8.16
C LYS A 48 4.98 3.12 -7.24
N GLY A 49 6.23 3.08 -7.68
CA GLY A 49 7.25 2.36 -6.96
C GLY A 49 8.66 2.62 -7.49
N VAL A 50 9.58 1.78 -7.04
CA VAL A 50 10.97 1.80 -7.50
C VAL A 50 11.34 0.43 -7.99
N VAL A 51 11.92 0.35 -9.18
CA VAL A 51 12.44 -0.92 -9.72
C VAL A 51 13.75 -1.27 -9.03
N ARG A 52 13.86 -2.53 -8.59
CA ARG A 52 15.05 -3.13 -7.99
C ARG A 52 15.22 -4.54 -8.53
N SER A 53 16.47 -4.94 -8.74
CA SER A 53 16.79 -6.30 -9.17
C SER A 53 17.00 -7.20 -7.94
N PHE A 54 16.38 -8.38 -7.96
CA PHE A 54 16.58 -9.46 -7.00
C PHE A 54 16.86 -10.73 -7.77
N ASN A 55 18.03 -11.34 -7.55
CA ASN A 55 18.50 -12.54 -8.28
C ASN A 55 18.34 -12.42 -9.81
N GLY A 56 18.72 -11.26 -10.37
CA GLY A 56 18.66 -11.00 -11.81
C GLY A 56 17.26 -10.68 -12.35
N THR A 57 16.22 -10.73 -11.52
CA THR A 57 14.85 -10.38 -11.92
C THR A 57 14.48 -8.99 -11.41
N ASN A 58 13.92 -8.16 -12.28
CA ASN A 58 13.45 -6.82 -11.90
C ASN A 58 12.08 -6.89 -11.23
N TYR A 59 11.98 -6.31 -10.05
CA TYR A 59 10.75 -6.14 -9.29
C TYR A 59 10.47 -4.65 -9.10
N LEU A 60 9.26 -4.23 -9.40
CA LEU A 60 8.74 -2.94 -8.94
C LEU A 60 8.33 -3.07 -7.47
N LEU A 61 9.09 -2.44 -6.58
CA LEU A 61 8.73 -2.33 -5.17
C LEU A 61 7.67 -1.23 -5.01
N VAL A 62 6.43 -1.64 -4.81
CA VAL A 62 5.27 -0.73 -4.80
C VAL A 62 5.26 0.12 -3.54
N ARG A 63 5.19 1.45 -3.71
CA ARG A 63 5.02 2.45 -2.66
C ARG A 63 3.58 2.90 -2.54
N GLU A 64 2.91 3.07 -3.66
CA GLU A 64 1.50 3.45 -3.74
C GLU A 64 0.76 2.51 -4.67
N LEU A 65 -0.41 2.07 -4.24
CA LEU A 65 -1.34 1.24 -4.99
C LEU A 65 -2.68 1.94 -5.03
N THR A 66 -3.19 2.20 -6.23
CA THR A 66 -4.51 2.78 -6.46
C THR A 66 -5.42 1.72 -7.08
N LEU A 67 -6.54 1.47 -6.40
CA LEU A 67 -7.60 0.54 -6.76
C LEU A 67 -8.89 1.35 -6.93
N GLY A 68 -9.32 1.56 -8.16
CA GLY A 68 -10.42 2.48 -8.46
C GLY A 68 -10.13 3.89 -7.93
N GLN A 69 -10.90 4.36 -6.96
CA GLN A 69 -10.76 5.69 -6.34
C GLN A 69 -9.91 5.68 -5.06
N GLN A 70 -9.51 4.51 -4.56
CA GLN A 70 -8.78 4.38 -3.31
C GLN A 70 -7.27 4.27 -3.57
N THR A 71 -6.47 5.11 -2.91
CA THR A 71 -5.01 5.02 -2.94
C THR A 71 -4.47 4.60 -1.59
N LEU A 72 -3.69 3.51 -1.60
CA LEU A 72 -3.07 2.89 -0.44
C LEU A 72 -1.56 3.12 -0.46
N LYS A 73 -0.99 3.54 0.68
CA LYS A 73 0.46 3.62 0.86
C LYS A 73 0.99 2.27 1.34
N VAL A 74 1.65 1.55 0.44
CA VAL A 74 2.15 0.18 0.66
C VAL A 74 3.52 0.18 1.34
N ARG A 75 4.41 1.12 0.98
CA ARG A 75 5.76 1.26 1.57
C ARG A 75 6.03 2.71 1.95
N GLY A 76 6.75 2.89 3.06
CA GLY A 76 7.20 4.20 3.52
C GLY A 76 8.39 4.74 2.74
N ILE A 77 8.81 5.96 3.07
CA ILE A 77 9.89 6.70 2.38
C ILE A 77 11.24 5.96 2.32
N HIS A 78 11.50 5.05 3.26
CA HIS A 78 12.72 4.23 3.31
C HIS A 78 12.57 2.86 2.61
N GLY A 79 11.48 2.61 1.89
CA GLY A 79 11.28 1.36 1.14
C GLY A 79 10.82 0.15 1.95
N MET A 80 10.66 0.33 3.27
CA MET A 80 10.07 -0.68 4.16
C MET A 80 8.54 -0.75 3.99
N PRO A 81 7.92 -1.94 4.07
CA PRO A 81 6.46 -2.08 4.11
C PRO A 81 5.86 -1.21 5.20
N ALA A 82 4.98 -0.28 4.82
CA ALA A 82 4.28 0.56 5.79
C ALA A 82 3.19 -0.27 6.48
N LYS A 83 2.89 0.03 7.74
CA LYS A 83 1.61 -0.40 8.32
C LYS A 83 0.52 0.36 7.56
N ILE A 84 -0.26 -0.34 6.75
CA ILE A 84 -1.45 0.27 6.15
C ILE A 84 -2.48 0.46 7.25
N ASN A 85 -2.59 1.71 7.70
CA ASN A 85 -3.76 2.15 8.43
C ASN A 85 -4.77 2.56 7.36
N SER A 86 -5.88 1.83 7.24
CA SER A 86 -7.03 2.24 6.45
C SER A 86 -7.68 3.45 7.11
N THR A 87 -7.01 4.61 7.09
CA THR A 87 -7.65 5.89 7.36
C THR A 87 -8.44 6.26 6.12
N ALA A 88 -9.65 5.68 6.02
CA ALA A 88 -10.70 6.27 5.20
C ALA A 88 -10.78 7.76 5.55
N SER A 89 -10.82 8.57 4.51
CA SER A 89 -10.99 10.01 4.54
C SER A 89 -12.12 10.44 5.49
N THR A 90 -11.79 10.99 6.65
CA THR A 90 -12.56 12.05 7.29
C THR A 90 -11.63 12.88 8.16
N GLN A 91 -10.76 13.67 7.53
CA GLN A 91 -10.20 14.84 8.20
C GLN A 91 -11.27 15.95 8.23
N GLY A 92 -12.38 15.64 8.90
CA GLY A 92 -13.29 16.65 9.41
C GLY A 92 -12.59 17.31 10.58
N ASN A 93 -12.26 18.59 10.40
CA ASN A 93 -11.70 19.49 11.39
C ASN A 93 -12.55 19.45 12.67
N ARG A 94 -12.21 18.60 13.64
CA ARG A 94 -12.77 18.66 14.99
C ARG A 94 -11.94 19.67 15.78
N PRO A 95 -12.42 20.89 16.05
CA PRO A 95 -11.75 21.76 16.99
C PRO A 95 -11.67 21.03 18.32
N ARG A 96 -10.44 20.91 18.84
CA ARG A 96 -10.19 20.49 20.23
C ARG A 96 -10.78 21.57 21.14
N GLY A 97 -12.06 21.42 21.47
CA GLY A 97 -12.69 22.14 22.57
C GLY A 97 -11.96 21.77 23.85
N LYS A 98 -11.05 22.65 24.28
CA LYS A 98 -10.52 22.64 25.64
C LYS A 98 -11.69 22.91 26.57
N ASN A 99 -12.07 21.92 27.37
CA ASN A 99 -12.86 22.15 28.57
C ASN A 99 -12.08 23.12 29.48
N ALA A 100 -12.56 24.36 29.56
CA ALA A 100 -12.18 25.31 30.59
C ALA A 100 -13.43 26.13 30.96
N ALA A 101 -14.32 25.51 31.72
CA ALA A 101 -15.35 26.21 32.49
C ALA A 101 -15.42 25.53 33.86
N VAL A 102 -14.59 25.99 34.80
CA VAL A 102 -14.86 25.83 36.22
C VAL A 102 -15.17 27.23 36.72
N GLY A 103 -16.40 27.37 37.22
CA GLY A 103 -17.06 28.62 37.56
C GLY A 103 -16.36 29.44 38.65
N GLY A 104 -16.72 30.72 38.65
CA GLY A 104 -16.15 31.76 39.49
C GLY A 104 -16.49 31.61 40.98
N ALA A 105 -15.59 32.19 41.77
CA ALA A 105 -15.79 32.54 43.16
C ALA A 105 -16.12 34.03 43.27
N GLN A 106 -16.90 34.35 44.31
CA GLN A 106 -17.30 35.65 44.88
C GLN A 106 -18.65 36.20 44.39
#